data_AF-A0A7C4JGU4-F1
#
_entry.id   AF-A0A7C4JGU4-F1
#
_cell.length_a   1.000
_cell.length_b   1.000
_cell.length_c   1.000
_cell.angle_alpha   90.00
_cell.angle_beta   90.00
_cell.angle_gamma   90.00
#
_symmetry.space_group_name_H-M   'P 1'
#
loop_
_entity.id
_entity.type
_entity.pdbx_description
1 polymer ?
#
loop_
_entity_poly.entity_id
_entity_poly.type
_entity_poly.pdbx_seq_one_letter_code
_entity_poly.pdbx_strand_id
1 'polypeptide(L)'
;MKEIEKILEKILSKISEKEREIISLRFGFGNQKEKSLEEIGKKYKISRERVRQIIEKVIEKAKKFFDPKILDPLFEEINSKGGAKLEEEIKSEKGKEVIFLLYLDSRFERVKKTKTHFSFWVTNKNAKEKVKNILSQLEKIFEKEKKPLTLKEIGEIFKEKEEVLREYLKISRLIGEREGVFGLKKWPEISPKTAKEKAYLILKKLQKPLHFRELAKLCKIKEERTLHNALIKNEEFVLVGRGIYGLKEWGYYEGTTKEVLIRILKEKGKALSKEEILEEIKKHKLVKPSTVFALLYSKEFKKNSEGKYTVEEI
;
A
#
# COMPACT_ATOMS: atom_id res chain seq x y z
N MET A 1 -6.03 -24.42 -16.73
CA MET A 1 -5.82 -23.48 -17.86
C MET A 1 -6.21 -24.12 -19.19
N LYS A 2 -5.52 -25.18 -19.65
CA LYS A 2 -5.82 -25.87 -20.93
C LYS A 2 -7.26 -26.38 -21.09
N GLU A 3 -7.95 -26.73 -20.00
CA GLU A 3 -9.33 -27.24 -20.05
C GLU A 3 -10.36 -26.11 -20.26
N ILE A 4 -10.18 -24.98 -19.57
CA ILE A 4 -11.04 -23.79 -19.70
C ILE A 4 -10.93 -23.19 -21.10
N GLU A 5 -9.72 -23.14 -21.65
CA GLU A 5 -9.47 -22.70 -23.03
C GLU A 5 -10.19 -23.60 -24.04
N LYS A 6 -10.10 -24.93 -23.90
CA LYS A 6 -10.82 -25.88 -24.76
C LYS A 6 -12.33 -25.72 -24.69
N ILE A 7 -12.88 -25.51 -23.49
CA ILE A 7 -14.32 -25.26 -23.29
C ILE A 7 -14.72 -23.96 -23.97
N LEU A 8 -13.94 -22.90 -23.76
CA LEU A 8 -14.16 -21.60 -24.39
C LEU A 8 -14.12 -21.72 -25.92
N GLU A 9 -13.15 -22.44 -26.49
CA GLU A 9 -13.07 -22.69 -27.93
C GLU A 9 -14.30 -23.43 -28.47
N LYS A 10 -14.77 -24.46 -27.75
CA LYS A 10 -16.00 -25.18 -28.13
C LYS A 10 -17.21 -24.25 -28.15
N ILE A 11 -17.40 -23.42 -27.14
CA ILE A 11 -18.51 -22.46 -27.07
C ILE A 11 -18.38 -21.42 -28.20
N LEU A 12 -17.19 -20.84 -28.37
CA LEU A 12 -16.93 -19.81 -29.37
C LEU A 12 -16.99 -20.34 -30.81
N SER A 13 -16.79 -21.65 -31.04
CA SER A 13 -16.97 -22.27 -32.37
C SER A 13 -18.41 -22.23 -32.89
N LYS A 14 -19.39 -22.04 -31.99
CA LYS A 14 -20.82 -21.91 -32.31
C LYS A 14 -21.28 -20.47 -32.50
N ILE A 15 -20.34 -19.51 -32.43
CA ILE A 15 -20.56 -18.08 -32.53
C ILE A 15 -19.90 -17.59 -33.83
N SER A 16 -20.47 -16.56 -34.46
CA SER A 16 -19.89 -16.02 -35.70
C SER A 16 -18.51 -15.43 -35.46
N GLU A 17 -17.64 -15.46 -36.47
CA GLU A 17 -16.26 -14.97 -36.37
C GLU A 17 -16.17 -13.53 -35.86
N LYS A 18 -17.02 -12.63 -36.40
CA LYS A 18 -17.11 -11.23 -35.96
C LYS A 18 -17.53 -11.09 -34.49
N GLU A 19 -18.50 -11.88 -34.05
CA GLU A 19 -18.95 -11.91 -32.65
C GLU A 19 -17.82 -12.43 -31.73
N ARG A 20 -17.10 -13.47 -32.16
CA ARG A 20 -15.95 -14.05 -31.45
C ARG A 20 -14.82 -13.04 -31.31
N GLU A 21 -14.52 -12.28 -32.36
CA GLU A 21 -13.49 -11.22 -32.32
C GLU A 21 -13.90 -10.10 -31.35
N ILE A 22 -15.16 -9.66 -31.37
CA ILE A 22 -15.68 -8.65 -30.42
C ILE A 22 -15.56 -9.12 -28.97
N ILE A 23 -15.93 -10.37 -28.67
CA ILE A 23 -15.77 -10.95 -27.33
C ILE A 23 -14.30 -11.07 -26.95
N SER A 24 -13.44 -11.54 -27.85
CA SER A 24 -12.00 -11.68 -27.58
C SER A 24 -11.36 -10.34 -27.20
N LEU A 25 -11.72 -9.27 -27.91
CA LEU A 25 -11.28 -7.90 -27.58
C LEU A 25 -11.85 -7.42 -26.25
N ARG A 26 -13.12 -7.75 -25.95
CA ARG A 26 -13.79 -7.31 -24.72
C ARG A 26 -13.18 -7.93 -23.47
N PHE A 27 -12.88 -9.23 -23.52
CA PHE A 27 -12.42 -10.03 -22.39
C PHE A 27 -10.91 -10.28 -22.39
N GLY A 28 -10.20 -9.86 -23.44
CA GLY A 28 -8.74 -9.94 -23.52
C GLY A 28 -8.19 -11.36 -23.68
N PHE A 29 -8.87 -12.19 -24.47
CA PHE A 29 -8.43 -13.57 -24.75
C PHE A 29 -7.12 -13.59 -25.55
N GLY A 30 -6.34 -14.66 -25.41
CA GLY A 30 -5.13 -14.88 -26.22
C GLY A 30 -4.05 -13.81 -26.00
N ASN A 31 -3.80 -13.45 -24.74
CA ASN A 31 -2.86 -12.41 -24.32
C ASN A 31 -3.16 -10.98 -24.79
N GLN A 32 -4.37 -10.71 -25.26
CA GLN A 32 -4.78 -9.36 -25.62
C GLN A 32 -5.13 -8.51 -24.38
N LYS A 33 -5.05 -7.19 -24.53
CA LYS A 33 -5.59 -6.25 -23.53
C LYS A 33 -7.10 -6.13 -23.71
N GLU A 34 -7.83 -6.12 -22.60
CA GLU A 34 -9.26 -5.85 -22.59
C GLU A 34 -9.54 -4.47 -23.18
N LYS A 35 -10.54 -4.38 -24.06
CA LYS A 35 -11.02 -3.13 -24.64
C LYS A 35 -12.37 -2.72 -24.05
N SER A 36 -12.55 -1.42 -23.89
CA SER A 36 -13.84 -0.82 -23.58
C SER A 36 -14.81 -0.97 -24.76
N LEU A 37 -16.11 -0.85 -24.46
CA LEU A 37 -17.16 -0.85 -25.49
C LEU A 37 -16.95 0.27 -26.51
N GLU A 38 -16.38 1.39 -26.08
CA GLU A 38 -16.09 2.54 -26.95
C GLU A 38 -14.94 2.27 -27.90
N GLU A 39 -13.83 1.68 -27.41
CA GLU A 39 -12.69 1.30 -28.25
C GLU A 39 -13.08 0.24 -29.30
N ILE A 40 -13.92 -0.72 -28.91
CA ILE A 40 -14.47 -1.72 -29.84
C ILE A 40 -15.39 -1.02 -30.84
N GLY A 41 -16.26 -0.11 -30.39
CA GLY A 41 -17.16 0.65 -31.27
C GLY A 41 -16.41 1.43 -32.34
N LYS A 42 -15.33 2.12 -31.95
CA LYS A 42 -14.43 2.82 -32.87
C LYS A 42 -13.81 1.87 -33.91
N LYS A 43 -13.30 0.70 -33.48
CA LYS A 43 -12.70 -0.30 -34.39
C LYS A 43 -13.68 -0.78 -35.46
N TYR A 44 -14.93 -1.04 -35.07
CA TYR A 44 -15.95 -1.59 -35.98
C TYR A 44 -16.88 -0.53 -36.59
N LYS A 45 -16.60 0.77 -36.39
CA LYS A 45 -17.45 1.88 -36.83
C LYS A 45 -18.92 1.73 -36.43
N ILE A 46 -19.18 1.30 -35.19
CA ILE A 46 -20.51 1.14 -34.61
C ILE A 46 -20.61 1.87 -33.27
N SER A 47 -21.84 2.19 -32.84
CA SER A 47 -22.05 2.84 -31.55
C SER A 47 -21.64 1.93 -30.39
N ARG A 48 -21.26 2.54 -29.27
CA ARG A 48 -20.99 1.83 -27.99
C ARG A 48 -22.16 0.93 -27.59
N GLU A 49 -23.37 1.42 -27.78
CA GLU A 49 -24.60 0.69 -27.46
C GLU A 49 -24.77 -0.52 -28.38
N ARG A 50 -24.46 -0.39 -29.66
CA ARG A 50 -24.47 -1.53 -30.59
C ARG A 50 -23.48 -2.62 -30.18
N VAL A 51 -22.29 -2.25 -29.71
CA VAL A 51 -21.32 -3.22 -29.17
C VAL A 51 -21.89 -3.94 -27.93
N ARG A 52 -22.54 -3.21 -27.01
CA ARG A 52 -23.19 -3.79 -25.83
C ARG A 52 -24.22 -4.85 -26.23
N GLN A 53 -25.11 -4.51 -27.16
CA GLN A 53 -26.14 -5.43 -27.67
C GLN A 53 -25.55 -6.67 -28.32
N ILE A 54 -24.47 -6.53 -29.09
CA ILE A 54 -23.78 -7.69 -29.69
C ILE A 54 -23.24 -8.60 -28.58
N ILE A 55 -22.58 -8.05 -27.56
CA ILE A 55 -22.04 -8.84 -26.46
C ILE A 55 -23.16 -9.58 -25.70
N GLU A 56 -24.27 -8.91 -25.41
CA GLU A 56 -25.42 -9.52 -24.74
C GLU A 56 -26.02 -10.65 -25.56
N LYS A 57 -26.21 -10.44 -26.88
CA LYS A 57 -26.67 -11.49 -27.79
C LYS A 57 -25.72 -12.69 -27.82
N VAL A 58 -24.41 -12.45 -27.76
CA VAL A 58 -23.42 -13.51 -27.76
C VAL A 58 -23.43 -14.28 -26.44
N ILE A 59 -23.56 -13.60 -25.30
CA ILE A 59 -23.71 -14.24 -23.98
C ILE A 59 -24.95 -15.15 -23.98
N GLU A 60 -26.09 -14.66 -24.46
CA GLU A 60 -27.32 -15.47 -24.54
C GLU A 60 -27.20 -16.68 -25.47
N LYS A 61 -26.46 -16.57 -26.57
CA LYS A 61 -26.12 -17.72 -27.42
C LYS A 61 -25.19 -18.70 -26.71
N ALA A 62 -24.13 -18.19 -26.09
CA ALA A 62 -23.09 -18.98 -25.43
C ALA A 62 -23.65 -19.80 -24.26
N LYS A 63 -24.61 -19.25 -23.50
CA LYS A 63 -25.33 -19.95 -22.42
C LYS A 63 -25.92 -21.30 -22.85
N LYS A 64 -26.39 -21.42 -24.10
CA LYS A 64 -26.99 -22.66 -24.62
C LYS A 64 -26.00 -23.82 -24.78
N PHE A 65 -24.71 -23.51 -24.86
CA PHE A 65 -23.63 -24.47 -25.07
C PHE A 65 -22.70 -24.58 -23.86
N PHE A 66 -23.04 -23.89 -22.77
CA PHE A 66 -22.24 -23.81 -21.56
C PHE A 66 -22.84 -24.75 -20.50
N ASP A 67 -22.00 -25.61 -19.92
CA ASP A 67 -22.37 -26.41 -18.75
C ASP A 67 -21.94 -25.68 -17.47
N PRO A 68 -22.88 -25.22 -16.63
CA PRO A 68 -22.57 -24.54 -15.37
C PRO A 68 -21.68 -25.36 -14.43
N LYS A 69 -21.71 -26.71 -14.51
CA LYS A 69 -20.93 -27.58 -13.61
C LYS A 69 -19.43 -27.34 -13.68
N ILE A 70 -18.94 -26.83 -14.81
CA ILE A 70 -17.53 -26.44 -14.99
C ILE A 70 -17.10 -25.41 -13.95
N LEU A 71 -18.03 -24.56 -13.49
CA LEU A 71 -17.76 -23.53 -12.49
C LEU A 71 -18.08 -23.95 -11.06
N ASP A 72 -18.57 -25.17 -10.82
CA ASP A 72 -18.90 -25.64 -9.47
C ASP A 72 -17.71 -25.53 -8.49
N PRO A 73 -16.47 -25.92 -8.86
CA PRO A 73 -15.33 -25.75 -7.95
C PRO A 73 -15.11 -24.29 -7.54
N LEU A 74 -15.29 -23.35 -8.47
CA LEU A 74 -15.14 -21.92 -8.20
C LEU A 74 -16.34 -21.36 -7.42
N PHE A 75 -17.55 -21.85 -7.70
CA PHE A 75 -18.76 -21.47 -6.99
C PHE A 75 -18.66 -21.86 -5.51
N GLU A 76 -18.28 -23.11 -5.22
CA GLU A 76 -18.05 -23.61 -3.86
C GLU A 76 -16.90 -22.89 -3.16
N GLU A 77 -15.79 -22.64 -3.88
CA GLU A 77 -14.66 -21.87 -3.36
C GLU A 77 -15.12 -20.47 -2.90
N ILE A 78 -15.88 -19.76 -3.74
CA ILE A 78 -16.36 -18.40 -3.43
C ILE A 78 -17.40 -18.44 -2.32
N ASN A 79 -18.35 -19.39 -2.34
CA ASN A 79 -19.37 -19.54 -1.30
C ASN A 79 -18.79 -19.84 0.08
N SER A 80 -17.82 -20.75 0.15
CA SER A 80 -17.15 -21.11 1.42
C SER A 80 -16.50 -19.91 2.11
N LYS A 81 -16.14 -18.88 1.34
CA LYS A 81 -15.51 -17.63 1.81
C LYS A 81 -16.45 -16.42 1.79
N GLY A 82 -17.76 -16.66 1.94
CA GLY A 82 -18.75 -15.59 2.10
C GLY A 82 -19.42 -15.13 0.81
N GLY A 83 -19.16 -15.78 -0.32
CA GLY A 83 -19.91 -15.57 -1.56
C GLY A 83 -19.52 -14.34 -2.36
N ALA A 84 -18.34 -13.77 -2.12
CA ALA A 84 -17.78 -12.68 -2.92
C ALA A 84 -16.29 -12.86 -3.18
N LYS A 85 -15.81 -12.50 -4.39
CA LYS A 85 -14.39 -12.58 -4.74
C LYS A 85 -13.98 -11.46 -5.69
N LEU A 86 -12.79 -10.91 -5.48
CA LEU A 86 -12.21 -9.85 -6.31
C LEU A 86 -11.97 -10.36 -7.74
N GLU A 87 -12.40 -9.60 -8.75
CA GLU A 87 -12.25 -10.01 -10.16
C GLU A 87 -10.79 -10.20 -10.56
N GLU A 88 -9.89 -9.35 -10.06
CA GLU A 88 -8.47 -9.42 -10.37
C GLU A 88 -7.81 -10.71 -9.85
N GLU A 89 -8.25 -11.22 -8.69
CA GLU A 89 -7.78 -12.51 -8.16
C GLU A 89 -8.31 -13.69 -8.98
N ILE A 90 -9.55 -13.62 -9.45
CA ILE A 90 -10.09 -14.65 -10.35
C ILE A 90 -9.26 -14.68 -11.65
N LYS A 91 -8.93 -13.51 -12.21
CA LYS A 91 -8.10 -13.39 -13.42
C LYS A 91 -6.70 -13.95 -13.21
N SER A 92 -6.05 -13.61 -12.09
CA SER A 92 -4.68 -14.04 -11.82
C SER A 92 -4.58 -15.55 -11.54
N GLU A 93 -5.57 -16.12 -10.84
CA GLU A 93 -5.56 -17.53 -10.46
C GLU A 93 -6.06 -18.46 -11.56
N LYS A 94 -7.10 -18.05 -12.29
CA LYS A 94 -7.83 -18.94 -13.22
C LYS A 94 -7.72 -18.53 -14.69
N GLY A 95 -7.19 -17.34 -14.98
CA GLY A 95 -7.12 -16.76 -16.32
C GLY A 95 -8.26 -15.79 -16.63
N LYS A 96 -8.08 -14.95 -17.65
CA LYS A 96 -9.07 -13.91 -18.03
C LYS A 96 -10.32 -14.52 -18.66
N GLU A 97 -10.16 -15.67 -19.31
CA GLU A 97 -11.18 -16.46 -19.99
C GLU A 97 -12.33 -16.82 -19.05
N VAL A 98 -12.02 -17.09 -17.78
CA VAL A 98 -13.01 -17.44 -16.76
C VAL A 98 -14.00 -16.31 -16.54
N ILE A 99 -13.60 -15.05 -16.68
CA ILE A 99 -14.50 -13.92 -16.52
C ILE A 99 -15.65 -13.99 -17.52
N PHE A 100 -15.41 -14.41 -18.77
CA PHE A 100 -16.49 -14.62 -19.72
C PHE A 100 -17.41 -15.77 -19.31
N LEU A 101 -16.86 -16.88 -18.80
CA LEU A 101 -17.67 -18.00 -18.33
C LEU A 101 -18.57 -17.61 -17.15
N LEU A 102 -18.09 -16.75 -16.23
CA LEU A 102 -18.91 -16.22 -15.14
C LEU A 102 -20.12 -15.41 -15.65
N TYR A 103 -20.01 -14.74 -16.82
CA TYR A 103 -21.17 -14.07 -17.43
C TYR A 103 -22.21 -15.06 -18.01
N LEU A 104 -21.83 -16.32 -18.25
CA LEU A 104 -22.73 -17.34 -18.78
C LEU A 104 -23.52 -18.03 -17.66
N ASP A 105 -23.03 -18.02 -16.43
CA ASP A 105 -23.66 -18.69 -15.30
C ASP A 105 -24.46 -17.69 -14.45
N SER A 106 -25.79 -17.88 -14.38
CA SER A 106 -26.70 -17.00 -13.63
C SER A 106 -26.47 -17.02 -12.11
N ARG A 107 -25.73 -18.00 -11.59
CA ARG A 107 -25.35 -18.03 -10.17
C ARG A 107 -24.36 -16.93 -9.81
N PHE A 108 -23.66 -16.36 -10.80
CA PHE A 108 -22.69 -15.30 -10.57
C PHE A 108 -23.24 -13.95 -11.01
N GLU A 109 -23.08 -12.95 -10.14
CA GLU A 109 -23.41 -11.57 -10.45
C GLU A 109 -22.14 -10.71 -10.37
N ARG A 110 -21.86 -9.96 -11.44
CA ARG A 110 -20.74 -9.01 -11.45
C ARG A 110 -21.14 -7.66 -10.88
N VAL A 111 -20.40 -7.20 -9.88
CA VAL A 111 -20.48 -5.84 -9.37
C VAL A 111 -19.37 -4.99 -10.01
N LYS A 112 -19.76 -3.95 -10.76
CA LYS A 112 -18.82 -3.07 -11.48
C LYS A 112 -18.02 -2.20 -10.51
N LYS A 113 -16.73 -1.99 -10.80
CA LYS A 113 -15.87 -1.01 -10.11
C LYS A 113 -16.55 0.35 -9.93
N THR A 114 -16.38 0.92 -8.75
CA THR A 114 -16.80 2.29 -8.39
C THR A 114 -15.61 3.07 -7.83
N LYS A 115 -15.89 4.23 -7.22
CA LYS A 115 -14.85 5.00 -6.49
C LYS A 115 -14.38 4.24 -5.24
N THR A 116 -15.28 3.51 -4.57
CA THR A 116 -15.05 2.88 -3.26
C THR A 116 -14.58 1.43 -3.35
N HIS A 117 -14.92 0.70 -4.41
CA HIS A 117 -14.53 -0.71 -4.57
C HIS A 117 -14.11 -1.07 -6.01
N PHE A 118 -13.30 -2.12 -6.14
CA PHE A 118 -12.92 -2.72 -7.42
C PHE A 118 -14.09 -3.52 -8.03
N SER A 119 -13.92 -4.05 -9.24
CA SER A 119 -14.92 -4.99 -9.76
C SER A 119 -14.78 -6.31 -9.02
N PHE A 120 -15.90 -6.91 -8.63
CA PHE A 120 -15.91 -8.18 -7.92
C PHE A 120 -17.13 -8.99 -8.35
N TRP A 121 -17.10 -10.29 -8.06
CA TRP A 121 -18.17 -11.22 -8.37
C TRP A 121 -18.79 -11.72 -7.08
N VAL A 122 -20.11 -11.92 -7.11
CA VAL A 122 -20.85 -12.53 -6.01
C VAL A 122 -21.62 -13.74 -6.49
N THR A 123 -21.87 -14.68 -5.60
CA THR A 123 -22.66 -15.89 -5.86
C THR A 123 -24.11 -15.78 -5.37
N ASN A 124 -24.41 -14.75 -4.57
CA ASN A 124 -25.74 -14.48 -4.06
C ASN A 124 -25.91 -13.01 -3.67
N LYS A 125 -27.18 -12.56 -3.58
CA LYS A 125 -27.54 -11.16 -3.26
C LYS A 125 -27.10 -10.74 -1.85
N ASN A 126 -27.19 -11.65 -0.87
CA ASN A 126 -26.80 -11.39 0.51
C ASN A 126 -25.31 -11.04 0.63
N ALA A 127 -24.42 -11.75 -0.08
CA ALA A 127 -22.99 -11.46 -0.13
C ALA A 127 -22.71 -10.05 -0.66
N LYS A 128 -23.40 -9.64 -1.73
CA LYS A 128 -23.28 -8.28 -2.29
C LYS A 128 -23.66 -7.20 -1.29
N GLU A 129 -24.75 -7.40 -0.55
CA GLU A 129 -25.22 -6.46 0.48
C GLU A 129 -24.26 -6.42 1.67
N LYS A 130 -23.79 -7.59 2.15
CA LYS A 130 -22.78 -7.70 3.21
C LYS A 130 -21.49 -6.97 2.87
N VAL A 131 -20.90 -7.22 1.69
CA VAL A 131 -19.68 -6.53 1.23
C VAL A 131 -19.87 -5.02 1.26
N LYS A 132 -20.97 -4.52 0.68
CA LYS A 132 -21.24 -3.07 0.65
C LYS A 132 -21.42 -2.49 2.04
N ASN A 133 -22.17 -3.16 2.91
CA ASN A 133 -22.43 -2.71 4.27
C ASN A 133 -21.14 -2.65 5.10
N ILE A 134 -20.38 -3.76 5.15
CA ILE A 134 -19.15 -3.86 5.93
C ILE A 134 -18.14 -2.81 5.46
N LEU A 135 -17.88 -2.71 4.15
CA LEU A 135 -16.91 -1.75 3.64
C LEU A 135 -17.31 -0.30 3.94
N SER A 136 -18.61 0.04 3.81
CA SER A 136 -19.10 1.40 4.10
C SER A 136 -19.08 1.73 5.58
N GLN A 137 -19.49 0.81 6.46
CA GLN A 137 -19.48 1.03 7.90
C GLN A 137 -18.04 1.09 8.43
N LEU A 138 -17.15 0.23 7.95
CA LEU A 138 -15.76 0.22 8.36
C LEU A 138 -15.02 1.49 7.91
N GLU A 139 -15.33 2.03 6.73
CA GLU A 139 -14.83 3.34 6.31
C GLU A 139 -15.23 4.44 7.31
N LYS A 140 -16.50 4.48 7.73
CA LYS A 140 -16.99 5.45 8.75
C LYS A 140 -16.29 5.29 10.10
N ILE A 141 -16.08 4.05 10.53
CA ILE A 141 -15.35 3.74 11.78
C ILE A 141 -13.94 4.30 11.69
N PHE A 142 -13.21 4.02 10.62
CA PHE A 142 -11.87 4.56 10.43
C PHE A 142 -11.86 6.09 10.39
N GLU A 143 -12.82 6.74 9.73
CA GLU A 143 -12.89 8.20 9.70
C GLU A 143 -13.15 8.83 11.07
N LYS A 144 -13.96 8.18 11.91
CA LYS A 144 -14.29 8.62 13.26
C LYS A 144 -13.15 8.38 14.26
N GLU A 145 -12.64 7.15 14.29
CA GLU A 145 -11.69 6.70 15.32
C GLU A 145 -10.24 7.01 14.97
N LYS A 146 -9.92 7.19 13.67
CA LYS A 146 -8.57 7.45 13.16
C LYS A 146 -7.52 6.44 13.66
N LYS A 147 -7.96 5.20 13.89
CA LYS A 147 -7.14 4.10 14.39
C LYS A 147 -7.24 2.90 13.44
N PRO A 148 -6.13 2.24 13.10
CA PRO A 148 -6.16 1.01 12.32
C PRO A 148 -6.61 -0.16 13.21
N LEU A 149 -7.28 -1.14 12.60
CA LEU A 149 -7.84 -2.30 13.29
C LEU A 149 -7.28 -3.59 12.71
N THR A 150 -7.05 -4.58 13.57
CA THR A 150 -6.74 -5.96 13.17
C THR A 150 -7.96 -6.64 12.57
N LEU A 151 -7.73 -7.73 11.83
CA LEU A 151 -8.82 -8.53 11.27
C LEU A 151 -9.75 -9.10 12.35
N LYS A 152 -9.18 -9.45 13.52
CA LYS A 152 -9.90 -9.93 14.69
C LYS A 152 -10.85 -8.87 15.26
N GLU A 153 -10.36 -7.65 15.47
CA GLU A 153 -11.19 -6.52 15.94
C GLU A 153 -12.34 -6.24 14.95
N ILE A 154 -12.07 -6.27 13.64
CA ILE A 154 -13.11 -6.12 12.62
C ILE A 154 -14.12 -7.28 12.69
N GLY A 155 -13.64 -8.52 12.89
CA GLY A 155 -14.47 -9.71 13.11
C GLY A 155 -15.43 -9.57 14.28
N GLU A 156 -14.95 -9.04 15.40
CA GLU A 156 -15.75 -8.79 16.60
C GLU A 156 -16.84 -7.73 16.36
N ILE A 157 -16.51 -6.64 15.65
CA ILE A 157 -17.45 -5.55 15.33
C ILE A 157 -18.59 -6.04 14.42
N PHE A 158 -18.24 -6.75 13.35
CA PHE A 158 -19.19 -7.17 12.32
C PHE A 158 -19.79 -8.57 12.56
N LYS A 159 -19.34 -9.28 13.59
CA LYS A 159 -19.68 -10.67 13.89
C LYS A 159 -19.52 -11.56 12.65
N GLU A 160 -18.40 -11.41 11.96
CA GLU A 160 -18.11 -12.10 10.70
C GLU A 160 -16.75 -12.80 10.78
N LYS A 161 -16.61 -13.94 10.08
CA LYS A 161 -15.37 -14.72 10.13
C LYS A 161 -14.21 -13.98 9.47
N GLU A 162 -13.01 -14.13 10.03
CA GLU A 162 -11.79 -13.51 9.49
C GLU A 162 -11.53 -13.90 8.03
N GLU A 163 -11.77 -15.16 7.65
CA GLU A 163 -11.59 -15.65 6.28
C GLU A 163 -12.49 -14.91 5.27
N VAL A 164 -13.73 -14.60 5.66
CA VAL A 164 -14.71 -13.85 4.85
C VAL A 164 -14.30 -12.39 4.76
N LEU A 165 -13.96 -11.78 5.89
CA LEU A 165 -13.51 -10.39 5.95
C LEU A 165 -12.26 -10.16 5.10
N ARG A 166 -11.33 -11.13 5.09
CA ARG A 166 -10.14 -11.06 4.25
C ARG A 166 -10.49 -10.94 2.77
N GLU A 167 -11.46 -11.70 2.26
CA GLU A 167 -11.92 -11.57 0.87
C GLU A 167 -12.63 -10.24 0.63
N TYR A 168 -13.47 -9.80 1.57
CA TYR A 168 -14.23 -8.55 1.42
C TYR A 168 -13.32 -7.32 1.42
N LEU A 169 -12.29 -7.28 2.27
CA LEU A 169 -11.40 -6.12 2.40
C LEU A 169 -10.55 -5.90 1.14
N LYS A 170 -10.15 -6.96 0.43
CA LYS A 170 -9.44 -6.86 -0.85
C LYS A 170 -10.25 -6.13 -1.93
N ILE A 171 -11.58 -6.21 -1.85
CA ILE A 171 -12.50 -5.54 -2.79
C ILE A 171 -12.43 -4.01 -2.63
N SER A 172 -12.04 -3.50 -1.46
CA SER A 172 -11.99 -2.07 -1.17
C SER A 172 -10.90 -1.33 -1.95
N ARG A 173 -11.25 -0.15 -2.47
CA ARG A 173 -10.29 0.81 -3.03
C ARG A 173 -9.76 1.78 -1.98
N LEU A 174 -10.46 1.90 -0.85
CA LEU A 174 -10.18 2.91 0.17
C LEU A 174 -9.51 2.32 1.40
N ILE A 175 -9.69 1.03 1.67
CA ILE A 175 -9.09 0.33 2.82
C ILE A 175 -7.91 -0.50 2.34
N GLY A 176 -6.79 -0.41 3.04
CA GLY A 176 -5.57 -1.17 2.80
C GLY A 176 -5.13 -1.93 4.04
N GLU A 177 -4.20 -2.87 3.84
CA GLU A 177 -3.59 -3.68 4.89
C GLU A 177 -2.09 -3.37 4.96
N ARG A 178 -1.56 -3.32 6.18
CA ARG A 178 -0.12 -3.32 6.41
C ARG A 178 0.18 -3.97 7.75
N GLU A 179 1.14 -4.91 7.76
CA GLU A 179 1.62 -5.56 8.99
C GLU A 179 0.48 -6.15 9.85
N GLY A 180 -0.56 -6.70 9.21
CA GLY A 180 -1.70 -7.35 9.87
C GLY A 180 -2.79 -6.41 10.37
N VAL A 181 -2.66 -5.10 10.18
CA VAL A 181 -3.71 -4.12 10.48
C VAL A 181 -4.28 -3.50 9.21
N PHE A 182 -5.55 -3.11 9.30
CA PHE A 182 -6.33 -2.48 8.24
C PHE A 182 -6.66 -1.04 8.60
N GLY A 183 -6.66 -0.18 7.60
CA GLY A 183 -7.05 1.22 7.74
C GLY A 183 -7.20 1.89 6.39
N LEU A 184 -7.45 3.20 6.37
CA LEU A 184 -7.63 3.92 5.12
C LEU A 184 -6.30 4.02 4.34
N LYS A 185 -6.31 3.75 3.03
CA LYS A 185 -5.15 3.89 2.14
C LYS A 185 -4.62 5.33 2.03
N LYS A 186 -5.38 6.31 2.53
CA LYS A 186 -4.91 7.71 2.65
C LYS A 186 -3.98 7.90 3.85
N TRP A 187 -4.00 6.98 4.81
CA TRP A 187 -3.14 7.06 5.99
C TRP A 187 -1.72 6.61 5.67
N PRO A 188 -0.71 7.42 6.04
CA PRO A 188 0.70 7.08 5.83
C PRO A 188 1.11 5.74 6.46
N GLU A 189 0.59 5.44 7.66
CA GLU A 189 0.86 4.18 8.36
C GLU A 189 0.41 2.96 7.56
N ILE A 190 -0.72 3.04 6.84
CA ILE A 190 -1.23 1.94 6.01
C ILE A 190 -0.56 1.92 4.64
N SER A 191 -0.45 3.05 3.96
CA SER A 191 0.06 3.13 2.58
C SER A 191 0.99 4.33 2.42
N PRO A 192 2.27 4.23 2.83
CA PRO A 192 3.22 5.33 2.73
C PRO A 192 3.63 5.51 1.26
N LYS A 193 3.27 6.65 0.69
CA LYS A 193 3.51 6.96 -0.72
C LYS A 193 4.80 7.71 -0.91
N THR A 194 5.14 8.60 0.02
CA THR A 194 6.30 9.47 -0.09
C THR A 194 7.55 8.86 0.54
N ALA A 195 8.73 9.30 0.10
CA ALA A 195 9.99 8.94 0.74
C ALA A 195 9.99 9.30 2.24
N LYS A 196 9.39 10.45 2.58
CA LYS A 196 9.20 10.93 3.95
C LYS A 196 8.43 9.93 4.81
N GLU A 197 7.22 9.57 4.39
CA GLU A 197 6.34 8.67 5.15
C GLU A 197 6.97 7.29 5.34
N LYS A 198 7.62 6.76 4.29
CA LYS A 198 8.33 5.48 4.36
C LYS A 198 9.46 5.53 5.40
N ALA A 199 10.27 6.59 5.36
CA ALA A 199 11.39 6.78 6.28
C ALA A 199 10.92 6.91 7.73
N TYR A 200 9.91 7.76 7.96
CA TYR A 200 9.34 7.99 9.29
C TYR A 200 8.88 6.67 9.92
N LEU A 201 8.16 5.84 9.16
CA LEU A 201 7.63 4.58 9.68
C LEU A 201 8.71 3.53 9.94
N ILE A 202 9.75 3.46 9.11
CA ILE A 202 10.88 2.55 9.36
C ILE A 202 11.65 2.98 10.61
N LEU A 203 11.94 4.27 10.77
CA LEU A 203 12.60 4.78 11.97
C LEU A 203 11.74 4.54 13.21
N LYS A 204 10.44 4.87 13.17
CA LYS A 204 9.51 4.63 14.28
C LYS A 204 9.44 3.16 14.69
N LYS A 205 9.46 2.25 13.71
CA LYS A 205 9.46 0.80 13.95
C LYS A 205 10.77 0.30 14.58
N LEU A 206 11.91 0.75 14.07
CA LEU A 206 13.23 0.26 14.51
C LEU A 206 13.74 0.97 15.77
N GLN A 207 13.16 2.11 16.15
CA GLN A 207 13.50 2.92 17.32
C GLN A 207 14.99 3.23 17.46
N LYS A 208 15.68 3.40 16.32
CA LYS A 208 17.11 3.76 16.29
C LYS A 208 17.44 4.64 15.09
N PRO A 209 18.42 5.56 15.20
CA PRO A 209 18.88 6.32 14.06
C PRO A 209 19.54 5.42 13.01
N LEU A 210 19.37 5.76 11.73
CA LEU A 210 19.89 4.98 10.61
C LEU A 210 20.55 5.86 9.57
N HIS A 211 21.55 5.31 8.88
CA HIS A 211 22.17 6.00 7.75
C HIS A 211 21.19 6.08 6.57
N PHE A 212 21.14 7.21 5.86
CA PHE A 212 20.16 7.44 4.79
C PHE A 212 20.22 6.36 3.69
N ARG A 213 21.41 5.82 3.39
CA ARG A 213 21.58 4.70 2.44
C ARG A 213 20.90 3.41 2.90
N GLU A 214 21.00 3.10 4.19
CA GLU A 214 20.34 1.94 4.77
C GLU A 214 18.82 2.14 4.78
N LEU A 215 18.36 3.34 5.16
CA LEU A 215 16.95 3.72 5.06
C LEU A 215 16.45 3.63 3.61
N ALA A 216 17.22 4.04 2.61
CA ALA A 216 16.83 3.95 1.20
C ALA A 216 16.56 2.50 0.77
N LYS A 217 17.43 1.58 1.19
CA LYS A 217 17.27 0.14 0.97
C LYS A 217 16.01 -0.38 1.65
N LEU A 218 15.79 -0.08 2.93
CA LEU A 218 14.62 -0.51 3.68
C LEU A 218 13.31 0.06 3.11
N CYS A 219 13.33 1.32 2.67
CA CYS A 219 12.21 2.00 2.01
C CYS A 219 11.96 1.52 0.57
N LYS A 220 12.85 0.70 0.01
CA LYS A 220 12.87 0.29 -1.41
C LYS A 220 12.85 1.50 -2.36
N ILE A 221 13.60 2.54 -2.03
CA ILE A 221 13.74 3.75 -2.85
C ILE A 221 14.99 3.57 -3.71
N LYS A 222 14.82 3.59 -5.04
CA LYS A 222 15.92 3.39 -5.99
C LYS A 222 16.97 4.49 -5.93
N GLU A 223 16.53 5.74 -5.82
CA GLU A 223 17.41 6.91 -5.82
C GLU A 223 17.63 7.43 -4.39
N GLU A 224 18.82 7.20 -3.85
CA GLU A 224 19.18 7.60 -2.48
C GLU A 224 19.04 9.12 -2.26
N ARG A 225 19.32 9.91 -3.30
CA ARG A 225 19.22 11.38 -3.27
C ARG A 225 17.79 11.84 -2.98
N THR A 226 16.77 11.14 -3.50
CA THR A 226 15.37 11.45 -3.23
C THR A 226 15.06 11.31 -1.74
N LEU A 227 15.54 10.24 -1.12
CA LEU A 227 15.35 10.03 0.31
C LEU A 227 16.12 11.07 1.12
N HIS A 228 17.38 11.32 0.78
CA HIS A 228 18.20 12.31 1.49
C HIS A 228 17.57 13.70 1.47
N ASN A 229 17.08 14.14 0.30
CA ASN A 229 16.36 15.41 0.17
C ASN A 229 15.08 15.43 1.01
N ALA A 230 14.34 14.32 1.08
CA ALA A 230 13.16 14.23 1.92
C ALA A 230 13.53 14.33 3.41
N LEU A 231 14.59 13.68 3.86
CA LEU A 231 15.04 13.75 5.25
C LEU A 231 15.51 15.16 5.65
N ILE A 232 16.16 15.90 4.73
CA ILE A 232 16.62 17.27 4.99
C ILE A 232 15.46 18.28 5.05
N LYS A 233 14.48 18.15 4.15
CA LYS A 233 13.40 19.14 3.99
C LYS A 233 12.31 19.06 5.05
N ASN A 234 12.30 18.01 5.88
CA ASN A 234 11.18 17.68 6.75
C ASN A 234 11.63 17.68 8.21
N GLU A 235 10.94 18.47 9.03
CA GLU A 235 11.29 18.80 10.42
C GLU A 235 11.18 17.60 11.37
N GLU A 236 10.48 16.54 10.97
CA GLU A 236 10.34 15.33 11.79
C GLU A 236 11.65 14.54 11.93
N PHE A 237 12.66 14.83 11.09
CA PHE A 237 13.95 14.15 11.08
C PHE A 237 15.08 15.05 11.58
N VAL A 238 15.99 14.47 12.36
CA VAL A 238 17.18 15.16 12.86
C VAL A 238 18.43 14.43 12.36
N LEU A 239 19.38 15.17 11.77
CA LEU A 239 20.69 14.65 11.41
C LEU A 239 21.54 14.49 12.68
N VAL A 240 21.67 13.26 13.15
CA VAL A 240 22.41 12.93 14.39
C VAL A 240 23.87 12.58 14.14
N GLY A 241 24.25 12.26 12.91
CA GLY A 241 25.61 11.94 12.51
C GLY A 241 25.79 12.11 11.00
N ARG A 242 26.99 11.85 10.46
CA ARG A 242 27.25 11.99 9.02
C ARG A 242 26.34 11.05 8.22
N GLY A 243 25.29 11.62 7.60
CA GLY A 243 24.27 10.87 6.86
C GLY A 243 23.36 10.02 7.74
N ILE A 244 23.40 10.16 9.07
CA ILE A 244 22.58 9.37 10.00
C ILE A 244 21.43 10.24 10.51
N TYR A 245 20.21 9.73 10.37
CA TYR A 245 18.98 10.41 10.75
C TYR A 245 18.24 9.65 11.84
N GLY A 246 17.73 10.39 12.81
CA GLY A 246 16.75 9.93 13.80
C GLY A 246 15.48 10.77 13.74
N LEU A 247 14.47 10.41 14.54
CA LEU A 247 13.26 11.23 14.67
C LEU A 247 13.45 12.32 15.73
N LYS A 248 12.89 13.50 15.47
CA LYS A 248 12.95 14.65 16.39
C LYS A 248 12.29 14.35 17.74
N GLU A 249 11.19 13.57 17.72
CA GLU A 249 10.47 13.14 18.92
C GLU A 249 11.32 12.29 19.89
N TRP A 250 12.47 11.77 19.44
CA TRP A 250 13.41 11.03 20.30
C TRP A 250 14.33 11.93 21.14
N GLY A 251 14.20 13.26 21.03
CA GLY A 251 14.95 14.23 21.86
C GLY A 251 16.35 14.58 21.34
N TYR A 252 16.65 14.27 20.08
CA TYR A 252 17.91 14.65 19.46
C TYR A 252 18.00 16.16 19.20
N TYR A 253 19.16 16.76 19.48
CA TYR A 253 19.39 18.17 19.20
C TYR A 253 19.68 18.41 17.70
N GLU A 254 18.98 19.39 17.13
CA GLU A 254 19.24 19.90 15.79
C GLU A 254 20.55 20.70 15.72
N GLY A 255 21.05 20.89 14.51
CA GLY A 255 22.25 21.68 14.26
C GLY A 255 23.53 20.85 14.13
N THR A 256 24.63 21.54 13.87
CA THR A 256 25.97 20.96 13.75
C THR A 256 26.47 20.45 15.09
N THR A 257 27.46 19.54 15.08
CA THR A 257 28.13 19.08 16.30
C THR A 257 28.62 20.23 17.18
N LYS A 258 29.08 21.32 16.57
CA LYS A 258 29.55 22.53 17.24
C LYS A 258 28.41 23.29 17.93
N GLU A 259 27.30 23.51 17.24
CA GLU A 259 26.11 24.15 17.82
C GLU A 259 25.55 23.34 18.99
N VAL A 260 25.51 22.02 18.86
CA VAL A 260 25.08 21.12 19.95
C VAL A 260 26.03 21.16 21.13
N LEU A 261 27.35 21.22 20.92
CA LEU A 261 28.33 21.41 21.99
C LEU A 261 28.12 22.73 22.75
N ILE A 262 27.94 23.83 22.01
CA ILE A 262 27.66 25.14 22.61
C ILE A 262 26.39 25.08 23.45
N ARG A 263 25.33 24.46 22.93
CA ARG A 263 24.06 24.28 23.65
C ARG A 263 24.25 23.47 24.94
N ILE A 264 24.93 22.34 24.88
CA ILE A 264 25.21 21.48 26.04
C ILE A 264 25.95 22.26 27.14
N LEU A 265 27.03 22.97 26.78
CA LEU A 265 27.83 23.71 27.75
C LEU A 265 27.05 24.87 28.37
N LYS A 266 26.23 25.59 27.57
CA LYS A 266 25.33 26.64 28.08
C LYS A 266 24.26 26.09 29.02
N GLU A 267 23.62 24.97 28.68
CA GLU A 267 22.58 24.33 29.50
C GLU A 267 23.13 23.80 30.83
N LYS A 268 24.37 23.29 30.86
CA LYS A 268 25.01 22.82 32.10
C LYS A 268 25.48 23.96 33.00
N GLY A 269 25.75 25.15 32.44
CA GLY A 269 26.18 26.33 33.20
C GLY A 269 27.51 26.17 33.94
N LYS A 270 28.31 25.13 33.64
CA LYS A 270 29.60 24.83 34.27
C LYS A 270 30.61 24.30 33.27
N ALA A 271 31.89 24.49 33.56
CA ALA A 271 32.97 23.93 32.74
C ALA A 271 33.01 22.39 32.87
N LEU A 272 33.15 21.69 31.75
CA LEU A 272 33.15 20.22 31.68
C LEU A 272 34.50 19.69 31.17
N SER A 273 34.92 18.53 31.68
CA SER A 273 36.06 17.77 31.15
C SER A 273 35.78 17.22 29.73
N LYS A 274 36.83 16.77 29.04
CA LYS A 274 36.69 16.16 27.70
C LYS A 274 35.79 14.92 27.73
N GLU A 275 35.89 14.15 28.80
CA GLU A 275 35.15 12.92 29.04
C GLU A 275 33.67 13.23 29.28
N GLU A 276 33.35 14.19 30.15
CA GLU A 276 31.97 14.64 30.41
C GLU A 276 31.30 15.19 29.14
N ILE A 277 32.04 15.99 28.35
CA ILE A 277 31.54 16.52 27.07
C ILE A 277 31.25 15.39 26.09
N LEU A 278 32.14 14.40 26.01
CA LEU A 278 31.97 13.27 25.12
C LEU A 278 30.79 12.40 25.52
N GLU A 279 30.57 12.19 26.81
CA GLU A 279 29.41 11.44 27.33
C GLU A 279 28.11 12.17 27.01
N GLU A 280 28.05 13.48 27.24
CA GLU A 280 26.83 14.26 27.02
C GLU A 280 26.51 14.40 25.53
N ILE A 281 27.50 14.69 24.68
CA ILE A 281 27.25 14.86 23.25
C ILE A 281 26.81 13.54 22.58
N LYS A 282 27.29 12.39 23.05
CA LYS A 282 26.88 11.08 22.53
C LYS A 282 25.39 10.78 22.73
N LYS A 283 24.74 11.41 23.72
CA LYS A 283 23.29 11.33 23.92
C LYS A 283 22.51 11.95 22.76
N HIS A 284 23.09 12.97 22.10
CA HIS A 284 22.41 13.74 21.05
C HIS A 284 23.03 13.61 19.65
N LYS A 285 24.29 13.16 19.52
CA LYS A 285 25.00 13.04 18.24
C LYS A 285 25.87 11.79 18.18
N LEU A 286 25.80 11.08 17.06
CA LEU A 286 26.67 9.96 16.71
C LEU A 286 27.94 10.51 16.05
N VAL A 287 28.92 10.88 16.88
CA VAL A 287 30.19 11.48 16.45
C VAL A 287 31.40 10.77 17.04
N LYS A 288 32.52 10.79 16.29
CA LYS A 288 33.79 10.23 16.76
C LYS A 288 34.42 11.15 17.82
N PRO A 289 35.07 10.62 18.87
CA PRO A 289 35.75 11.43 19.89
C PRO A 289 36.74 12.44 19.31
N SER A 290 37.50 12.04 18.29
CA SER A 290 38.46 12.91 17.60
C SER A 290 37.81 14.16 16.98
N THR A 291 36.59 14.04 16.45
CA THR A 291 35.84 15.18 15.90
C THR A 291 35.39 16.15 16.99
N VAL A 292 34.91 15.62 18.12
CA VAL A 292 34.51 16.44 19.27
C VAL A 292 35.71 17.20 19.82
N PHE A 293 36.82 16.50 20.04
CA PHE A 293 38.02 17.10 20.60
C PHE A 293 38.65 18.14 19.66
N ALA A 294 38.60 17.94 18.35
CA ALA A 294 39.05 18.94 17.38
C ALA A 294 38.22 20.24 17.46
N LEU A 295 36.90 20.13 17.66
CA LEU A 295 36.02 21.30 17.78
C LEU A 295 36.30 22.12 19.03
N LEU A 296 36.72 21.50 20.14
CA LEU A 296 37.04 22.20 21.39
C LEU A 296 38.24 23.15 21.28
N TYR A 297 39.01 23.10 20.19
CA TYR A 297 40.08 24.06 19.91
C TYR A 297 39.62 25.27 19.07
N SER A 298 38.34 25.34 18.70
CA SER A 298 37.80 26.50 17.99
C SER A 298 37.57 27.68 18.94
N LYS A 299 37.52 28.89 18.38
CA LYS A 299 37.43 30.17 19.10
C LYS A 299 36.21 30.31 20.04
N GLU A 300 35.20 29.48 19.86
CA GLU A 300 33.95 29.50 20.64
C GLU A 300 34.06 28.77 21.99
N PHE A 301 35.19 28.11 22.26
CA PHE A 301 35.42 27.35 23.48
C PHE A 301 36.68 27.82 24.22
N LYS A 302 36.59 27.90 25.54
CA LYS A 302 37.70 28.27 26.42
C LYS A 302 38.04 27.13 27.38
N LYS A 303 39.33 26.85 27.52
CA LYS A 303 39.86 25.88 28.49
C LYS A 303 40.33 26.61 29.75
N ASN A 304 39.89 26.16 30.93
CA ASN A 304 40.35 26.69 32.20
C ASN A 304 41.65 26.00 32.67
N SER A 305 42.21 26.45 33.80
CA SER A 305 43.42 25.90 34.41
C SER A 305 43.31 24.42 34.82
N GLU A 306 42.10 23.96 35.16
CA GLU A 306 41.80 22.55 35.47
C GLU A 306 41.63 21.67 34.22
N GLY A 307 41.73 22.26 33.04
CA GLY A 307 41.59 21.59 31.76
C GLY A 307 40.16 21.26 31.32
N LYS A 308 39.17 21.88 31.96
CA LYS A 308 37.75 21.83 31.59
C LYS A 308 37.40 22.95 30.60
N TYR A 309 36.34 22.75 29.82
CA TYR A 309 35.92 23.64 28.75
C TYR A 309 34.59 24.32 29.06
N THR A 310 34.47 25.59 28.69
CA THR A 310 33.22 26.38 28.69
C THR A 310 33.04 27.07 27.32
N VAL A 311 31.87 27.67 27.08
CA VAL A 311 31.64 28.54 25.91
C VAL A 311 32.28 29.89 26.18
N GLU A 312 32.99 30.43 25.20
CA GLU A 312 33.46 31.82 25.24
C GLU A 312 32.24 32.74 25.06
N GLU A 313 31.95 33.59 26.04
CA GLU A 313 30.94 34.65 25.90
C GLU A 313 31.52 35.71 24.96
N ILE A 314 30.83 35.97 23.84
CA ILE A 314 31.18 37.03 22.88
C ILE A 314 30.64 38.35 23.40
#